data_AF-A0A835R2L1-F1
#
_entry.id   AF-A0A835R2L1-F1
#
_cell.length_a   1.000
_cell.length_b   1.000
_cell.length_c   1.000
_cell.angle_alpha   90.00
_cell.angle_beta   90.00
_cell.angle_gamma   90.00
#
_symmetry.space_group_name_H-M   'P 1'
#
loop_
_entity.id
_entity.type
_entity.pdbx_description
1 polymer ?
#
loop_
_entity_poly.entity_id
_entity_poly.type
_entity_poly.pdbx_seq_one_letter_code
_entity_poly.pdbx_strand_id
1 'polypeptide(L)'
;MASMKIVTRIEKSLSLTCVLFLQVAVFLIQRNRHALIGRAIDDHDMERVLQFLKSDPVVDSLYDCKSEVIGPGFFRFKAEIDFNGVVVVQNYLKRTGHEEWAKKFKDATKLSDDSELLKVMANYGESLVDALGSEVDRLEREIQKIVPGIRHVDIEAHNPSELPS
;
A
#
# COMPACT_ATOMS: atom_id res chain seq x y z
N MET A 1 67.88 26.06 -6.35
CA MET A 1 67.56 24.95 -5.41
C MET A 1 66.28 25.19 -4.59
N ALA A 2 65.95 26.43 -4.18
CA ALA A 2 64.71 26.73 -3.43
C ALA A 2 63.40 26.57 -4.23
N SER A 3 63.34 26.99 -5.51
CA SER A 3 62.15 26.78 -6.37
C SER A 3 61.75 25.32 -6.51
N MET A 4 62.72 24.41 -6.66
CA MET A 4 62.45 22.98 -6.86
C MET A 4 61.87 22.32 -5.61
N LYS A 5 62.24 22.80 -4.40
CA LYS A 5 61.65 22.39 -3.12
C LYS A 5 60.21 22.93 -2.91
N ILE A 6 59.89 24.10 -3.46
CA ILE A 6 58.55 24.69 -3.38
C ILE A 6 57.59 23.95 -4.31
N VAL A 7 58.01 23.67 -5.56
CA VAL A 7 57.20 22.92 -6.53
C VAL A 7 56.89 21.51 -6.03
N THR A 8 57.89 20.77 -5.53
CA THR A 8 57.65 19.43 -4.95
C THR A 8 56.78 19.46 -3.68
N ARG A 9 56.79 20.56 -2.92
CA ARG A 9 55.91 20.72 -1.75
C ARG A 9 54.47 21.02 -2.17
N ILE A 10 54.27 21.80 -3.23
CA ILE A 10 52.95 22.09 -3.82
C ILE A 10 52.37 20.82 -4.48
N GLU A 11 53.15 20.07 -5.24
CA GLU A 11 52.70 18.80 -5.85
C GLU A 11 52.30 17.77 -4.79
N LYS A 12 53.07 17.64 -3.70
CA LYS A 12 52.72 16.76 -2.58
C LYS A 12 51.45 17.20 -1.86
N SER A 13 51.28 18.50 -1.62
CA SER A 13 50.05 19.03 -1.01
C SER A 13 48.82 18.83 -1.90
N LEU A 14 48.97 19.03 -3.22
CA LEU A 14 47.91 18.83 -4.21
C LEU A 14 47.53 17.35 -4.33
N SER A 15 48.52 16.46 -4.35
CA SER A 15 48.34 15.00 -4.33
C SER A 15 47.58 14.54 -3.07
N LEU A 16 47.95 15.08 -1.90
CA LEU A 16 47.28 14.75 -0.64
C LEU A 16 45.81 15.20 -0.63
N THR A 17 45.51 16.41 -1.12
CA THR A 17 44.12 16.88 -1.19
C THR A 17 43.25 16.04 -2.13
N CYS A 18 43.79 15.62 -3.28
CA CYS A 18 43.06 14.72 -4.19
C CYS A 18 42.75 13.37 -3.54
N VAL A 19 43.72 12.78 -2.80
CA VAL A 19 43.50 11.51 -2.10
C VAL A 19 42.38 11.63 -1.06
N LEU A 20 42.34 12.73 -0.31
CA LEU A 20 41.29 12.97 0.69
C LEU A 20 39.90 13.09 0.05
N PHE A 21 39.77 13.85 -1.05
CA PHE A 21 38.50 13.97 -1.77
C PHE A 21 38.05 12.64 -2.37
N LEU A 22 38.96 11.85 -2.95
CA LEU A 22 38.65 10.52 -3.48
C LEU A 22 38.17 9.57 -2.37
N GLN A 23 38.78 9.62 -1.19
CA GLN A 23 38.39 8.78 -0.07
C GLN A 23 37.00 9.16 0.48
N VAL A 24 36.70 10.45 0.60
CA VAL A 24 35.37 10.94 0.98
C VAL A 24 34.33 10.59 -0.08
N ALA A 25 34.65 10.76 -1.37
CA ALA A 25 33.76 10.41 -2.47
C ALA A 25 33.44 8.91 -2.48
N VAL A 26 34.43 8.04 -2.33
CA VAL A 26 34.22 6.58 -2.25
C VAL A 26 33.41 6.21 -1.01
N PHE A 27 33.66 6.84 0.15
CA PHE A 27 32.87 6.61 1.37
C PHE A 27 31.40 7.01 1.18
N LEU A 28 31.15 8.16 0.57
CA LEU A 28 29.79 8.62 0.26
C LEU A 28 29.12 7.71 -0.79
N ILE A 29 29.85 7.26 -1.82
CA ILE A 29 29.33 6.33 -2.83
C ILE A 29 29.00 4.98 -2.19
N GLN A 30 29.84 4.43 -1.31
CA GLN A 30 29.55 3.16 -0.65
C GLN A 30 28.35 3.27 0.30
N ARG A 31 28.28 4.36 1.07
CA ARG A 31 27.16 4.59 1.99
C ARG A 31 25.85 4.86 1.26
N ASN A 32 25.92 5.65 0.18
CA ASN A 32 24.78 5.86 -0.71
C ASN A 32 24.43 4.59 -1.46
N ARG A 33 25.38 3.76 -1.89
CA ARG A 33 25.10 2.47 -2.53
C ARG A 33 24.37 1.52 -1.60
N HIS A 34 24.74 1.44 -0.32
CA HIS A 34 23.97 0.67 0.66
C HIS A 34 22.60 1.27 0.97
N ALA A 35 22.42 2.59 0.84
CA ALA A 35 21.13 3.26 1.01
C ALA A 35 20.24 3.24 -0.26
N LEU A 36 20.84 3.15 -1.46
CA LEU A 36 20.20 3.22 -2.78
C LEU A 36 20.02 1.86 -3.45
N ILE A 37 20.65 0.79 -2.93
CA ILE A 37 20.23 -0.59 -3.24
C ILE A 37 18.92 -0.81 -2.46
N GLY A 38 17.87 -0.14 -2.95
CA GLY A 38 16.50 -0.47 -2.66
C GLY A 38 16.26 -1.86 -3.20
N ARG A 39 16.38 -2.85 -2.32
CA ARG A 39 15.79 -4.15 -2.57
C ARG A 39 14.29 -3.90 -2.53
N ALA A 40 13.54 -4.26 -3.57
CA ALA A 40 12.10 -4.46 -3.40
C ALA A 40 11.85 -5.40 -2.20
N ILE A 41 10.63 -5.47 -1.70
CA ILE A 41 10.29 -6.51 -0.73
C ILE A 41 10.80 -7.85 -1.28
N ASP A 42 11.44 -8.66 -0.43
CA ASP A 42 11.96 -9.96 -0.84
C ASP A 42 10.85 -10.80 -1.46
N ASP A 43 11.16 -11.56 -2.52
CA ASP A 43 10.15 -12.28 -3.31
C ASP A 43 9.29 -13.21 -2.43
N HIS A 44 9.90 -13.80 -1.39
CA HIS A 44 9.18 -14.64 -0.42
C HIS A 44 8.15 -13.84 0.40
N ASP A 45 8.50 -12.64 0.84
CA ASP A 45 7.58 -11.79 1.60
C ASP A 45 6.46 -11.23 0.71
N MET A 46 6.75 -10.92 -0.56
CA MET A 46 5.73 -10.57 -1.55
C MET A 46 4.78 -11.73 -1.81
N GLU A 47 5.28 -12.95 -1.99
CA GLU A 47 4.45 -14.13 -2.23
C GLU A 47 3.49 -14.39 -1.06
N ARG A 48 3.95 -14.21 0.18
CA ARG A 48 3.09 -14.33 1.38
C ARG A 48 1.95 -13.32 1.39
N VAL A 49 2.21 -12.07 1.01
CA VAL A 49 1.18 -11.02 0.90
C VAL A 49 0.19 -11.37 -0.22
N LEU A 50 0.68 -11.80 -1.38
CA LEU A 50 -0.18 -12.19 -2.50
C LEU A 50 -1.04 -13.41 -2.18
N GLN A 51 -0.48 -14.41 -1.50
CA GLN A 51 -1.22 -15.59 -1.07
C GLN A 51 -2.31 -15.23 -0.05
N PHE A 52 -2.00 -14.36 0.91
CA PHE A 52 -2.99 -13.84 1.85
C PHE A 52 -4.14 -13.16 1.12
N LEU A 53 -3.85 -12.20 0.24
CA LEU A 53 -4.86 -11.46 -0.51
C LEU A 53 -5.73 -12.39 -1.37
N LYS A 54 -5.12 -13.34 -2.10
CA LYS A 54 -5.86 -14.33 -2.91
C LYS A 54 -6.69 -15.31 -2.10
N SER A 55 -6.34 -15.54 -0.84
CA SER A 55 -7.07 -16.45 0.06
C SER A 55 -8.22 -15.76 0.80
N ASP A 56 -8.27 -14.43 0.78
CA ASP A 56 -9.28 -13.67 1.51
C ASP A 56 -10.59 -13.64 0.72
N PRO A 57 -11.74 -14.04 1.31
CA PRO A 57 -13.00 -14.14 0.59
C PRO A 57 -13.57 -12.78 0.14
N VAL A 58 -13.05 -11.66 0.68
CA VAL A 58 -13.45 -10.31 0.26
C VAL A 58 -12.78 -9.91 -1.05
N VAL A 59 -11.67 -10.54 -1.43
CA VAL A 59 -10.92 -10.27 -2.65
C VAL A 59 -11.39 -11.21 -3.75
N ASP A 60 -11.98 -10.67 -4.81
CA ASP A 60 -12.42 -11.45 -5.98
C ASP A 60 -11.28 -11.60 -7.00
N SER A 61 -10.57 -10.50 -7.27
CA SER A 61 -9.42 -10.47 -8.16
C SER A 61 -8.39 -9.43 -7.70
N LEU A 62 -7.13 -9.66 -8.07
CA LEU A 62 -5.99 -8.86 -7.64
C LEU A 62 -5.18 -8.40 -8.86
N TYR A 63 -4.98 -7.09 -8.98
CA TYR A 63 -4.31 -6.42 -10.09
C TYR A 63 -3.20 -5.48 -9.58
N ASP A 64 -2.29 -5.13 -10.49
CA ASP A 64 -1.17 -4.21 -10.30
C ASP A 64 -0.44 -4.22 -8.93
N CYS A 65 -0.09 -5.41 -8.44
CA CYS A 65 0.63 -5.54 -7.17
C CYS A 65 2.10 -5.16 -7.29
N LYS A 66 2.52 -4.12 -6.57
CA LYS A 66 3.89 -3.61 -6.59
C LYS A 66 4.36 -3.22 -5.19
N SER A 67 5.68 -3.27 -4.98
CA SER A 67 6.31 -2.71 -3.80
C SER A 67 7.41 -1.71 -4.18
N GLU A 68 7.51 -0.64 -3.40
CA GLU A 68 8.50 0.42 -3.58
C GLU A 68 9.26 0.64 -2.27
N VAL A 69 10.56 0.96 -2.36
CA VAL A 69 11.38 1.25 -1.18
C VAL A 69 11.28 2.73 -0.84
N ILE A 70 10.79 3.04 0.36
CA ILE A 70 10.75 4.42 0.87
C ILE A 70 12.00 4.73 1.71
N GLY A 71 12.60 3.71 2.33
CA GLY A 71 13.82 3.86 3.13
C GLY A 71 14.42 2.51 3.51
N PRO A 72 15.54 2.51 4.25
CA PRO A 72 16.20 1.26 4.65
C PRO A 72 15.25 0.35 5.44
N GLY A 73 14.80 -0.75 4.84
CA GLY A 73 13.86 -1.69 5.44
C GLY A 73 12.41 -1.20 5.53
N PHE A 74 12.07 -0.08 4.88
CA PHE A 74 10.70 0.43 4.81
C PHE A 74 10.18 0.42 3.38
N PHE A 75 9.01 -0.18 3.22
CA PHE A 75 8.39 -0.42 1.93
C PHE A 75 7.00 0.22 1.87
N ARG A 76 6.62 0.65 0.66
CA ARG A 76 5.25 0.91 0.26
C ARG A 76 4.75 -0.28 -0.52
N PHE A 77 3.55 -0.73 -0.24
CA PHE A 77 2.85 -1.72 -1.04
C PHE A 77 1.65 -1.07 -1.71
N LYS A 78 1.45 -1.35 -2.99
CA LYS A 78 0.29 -0.90 -3.75
C LYS A 78 -0.37 -2.10 -4.41
N ALA A 79 -1.70 -2.12 -4.40
CA ALA A 79 -2.48 -3.13 -5.09
C ALA A 79 -3.82 -2.57 -5.55
N GLU A 80 -4.28 -3.04 -6.70
CA GLU A 80 -5.64 -2.87 -7.17
C GLU A 80 -6.43 -4.15 -6.87
N ILE A 81 -7.59 -4.03 -6.23
CA ILE A 81 -8.41 -5.15 -5.79
C ILE A 81 -9.81 -5.01 -6.36
N ASP A 82 -10.31 -6.08 -6.96
CA ASP A 82 -11.74 -6.25 -7.18
C ASP A 82 -12.37 -6.89 -5.94
N PHE A 83 -13.41 -6.26 -5.40
CA PHE A 83 -13.99 -6.63 -4.13
C PHE A 83 -15.28 -7.42 -4.32
N ASN A 84 -15.41 -8.53 -3.61
CA ASN A 84 -16.65 -9.28 -3.57
C ASN A 84 -17.69 -8.57 -2.69
N GLY A 85 -18.51 -7.72 -3.30
CA GLY A 85 -19.53 -6.92 -2.60
C GLY A 85 -20.53 -7.75 -1.79
N VAL A 86 -20.82 -9.00 -2.21
CA VAL A 86 -21.71 -9.90 -1.46
C VAL A 86 -21.07 -10.30 -0.13
N VAL A 87 -19.78 -10.66 -0.14
CA VAL A 87 -19.05 -11.02 1.09
C VAL A 87 -18.89 -9.80 2.01
N VAL A 88 -18.62 -8.61 1.46
CA VAL A 88 -18.56 -7.36 2.24
C VAL A 88 -19.87 -7.13 2.99
N VAL A 89 -21.02 -7.25 2.30
CA VAL A 89 -22.35 -7.14 2.92
C VAL A 89 -22.55 -8.20 4.00
N GLN A 90 -22.21 -9.46 3.72
CA GLN A 90 -22.35 -10.54 4.69
C GLN A 90 -21.52 -10.28 5.96
N ASN A 91 -20.29 -9.81 5.81
CA ASN A 91 -19.42 -9.47 6.93
C ASN A 91 -19.97 -8.27 7.71
N TYR A 92 -20.45 -7.24 7.02
CA TYR A 92 -21.10 -6.09 7.65
C TYR A 92 -22.31 -6.51 8.48
N LEU A 93 -23.26 -7.25 7.90
CA LEU A 93 -24.49 -7.68 8.57
C LEU A 93 -24.22 -8.62 9.75
N LYS A 94 -23.14 -9.41 9.69
CA LYS A 94 -22.68 -10.23 10.82
C LYS A 94 -22.16 -9.37 11.98
N ARG A 95 -21.49 -8.24 11.70
CA ARG A 95 -20.95 -7.32 12.72
C ARG A 95 -22.03 -6.44 13.35
N THR A 96 -22.92 -5.89 12.54
CA THR A 96 -23.90 -4.87 12.99
C THR A 96 -25.26 -5.46 13.39
N GLY A 97 -25.55 -6.70 12.96
CA GLY A 97 -26.84 -7.35 13.22
C GLY A 97 -27.81 -7.21 12.05
N HIS A 98 -28.00 -8.29 11.31
CA HIS A 98 -28.86 -8.36 10.12
C HIS A 98 -30.35 -8.05 10.37
N GLU A 99 -30.84 -8.23 11.61
CA GLU A 99 -32.25 -8.11 11.95
C GLU A 99 -32.78 -6.67 11.82
N GLU A 100 -31.95 -5.67 12.16
CA GLU A 100 -32.36 -4.27 12.15
C GLU A 100 -32.60 -3.76 10.72
N TRP A 101 -31.68 -4.08 9.81
CA TRP A 101 -31.83 -3.74 8.40
C TRP A 101 -32.98 -4.50 7.75
N ALA A 102 -33.12 -5.80 8.03
CA ALA A 102 -34.24 -6.59 7.53
C ALA A 102 -35.60 -6.01 7.94
N LYS A 103 -35.71 -5.49 9.18
CA LYS A 103 -36.91 -4.80 9.66
C LYS A 103 -37.13 -3.48 8.94
N LYS A 104 -36.11 -2.62 8.83
CA LYS A 104 -36.19 -1.33 8.12
C LYS A 104 -36.65 -1.49 6.68
N PHE A 105 -36.10 -2.46 5.96
CA PHE A 105 -36.54 -2.77 4.58
C PHE A 105 -38.00 -3.25 4.55
N LYS A 106 -38.39 -4.19 5.41
CA LYS A 106 -39.79 -4.67 5.48
C LYS A 106 -40.77 -3.55 5.81
N ASP A 107 -40.43 -2.67 6.74
CA ASP A 107 -41.31 -1.58 7.16
C ASP A 107 -41.43 -0.51 6.07
N ALA A 108 -40.35 -0.20 5.34
CA ALA A 108 -40.39 0.73 4.21
C ALA A 108 -41.28 0.23 3.06
N THR A 109 -41.34 -1.09 2.81
CA THR A 109 -42.19 -1.67 1.75
C THR A 109 -43.69 -1.69 2.07
N LYS A 110 -44.10 -1.41 3.32
CA LYS A 110 -45.52 -1.38 3.72
C LYS A 110 -46.21 -0.06 3.36
N LEU A 111 -45.42 0.97 3.04
CA LEU A 111 -45.93 2.28 2.66
C LEU A 111 -46.27 2.29 1.17
N SER A 112 -47.33 3.00 0.80
CA SER A 112 -47.74 3.14 -0.62
C SER A 112 -46.82 4.06 -1.43
N ASP A 113 -45.92 4.79 -0.77
CA ASP A 113 -44.99 5.75 -1.36
C ASP A 113 -43.55 5.22 -1.25
N ASP A 114 -42.88 5.11 -2.39
CA ASP A 114 -41.51 4.60 -2.52
C ASP A 114 -40.46 5.53 -1.89
N SER A 115 -40.84 6.77 -1.52
CA SER A 115 -39.96 7.75 -0.88
C SER A 115 -39.23 7.20 0.35
N GLU A 116 -39.90 6.43 1.20
CA GLU A 116 -39.28 5.88 2.40
C GLU A 116 -38.35 4.70 2.08
N LEU A 117 -38.70 3.89 1.08
CA LEU A 117 -37.84 2.82 0.59
C LEU A 117 -36.54 3.37 0.01
N LEU A 118 -36.62 4.44 -0.78
CA LEU A 118 -35.46 5.11 -1.37
C LEU A 118 -34.52 5.67 -0.28
N LYS A 119 -35.07 6.26 0.79
CA LYS A 119 -34.26 6.73 1.93
C LYS A 119 -33.55 5.59 2.64
N VAL A 120 -34.24 4.47 2.89
CA VAL A 120 -33.63 3.30 3.55
C VAL A 120 -32.52 2.71 2.67
N MET A 121 -32.73 2.62 1.36
CA MET A 121 -31.71 2.19 0.40
C MET A 121 -30.50 3.12 0.38
N ALA A 122 -30.72 4.43 0.41
CA ALA A 122 -29.62 5.41 0.45
C ALA A 122 -28.79 5.27 1.73
N ASN A 123 -29.43 5.18 2.90
CA ASN A 123 -28.77 5.00 4.19
C ASN A 123 -28.01 3.66 4.26
N TYR A 124 -28.56 2.61 3.64
CA TYR A 124 -27.88 1.32 3.53
C TYR A 124 -26.64 1.41 2.63
N GLY A 125 -26.74 2.15 1.51
CA GLY A 125 -25.63 2.42 0.62
C GLY A 125 -24.47 3.14 1.32
N GLU A 126 -24.77 4.16 2.12
CA GLU A 126 -23.75 4.85 2.95
C GLU A 126 -23.07 3.87 3.90
N SER A 127 -23.84 3.05 4.61
CA SER A 127 -23.31 2.04 5.52
C SER A 127 -22.46 0.97 4.82
N LEU A 128 -22.77 0.68 3.55
CA LEU A 128 -22.00 -0.27 2.74
C LEU A 128 -20.64 0.30 2.33
N VAL A 129 -20.57 1.60 2.01
CA VAL A 129 -19.29 2.26 1.72
C VAL A 129 -18.40 2.24 2.96
N ASP A 130 -18.94 2.52 4.15
CA ASP A 130 -18.20 2.40 5.41
C ASP A 130 -17.73 0.97 5.70
N ALA A 131 -18.58 -0.02 5.37
CA ALA A 131 -18.24 -1.42 5.51
C ALA A 131 -17.09 -1.84 4.60
N LEU A 132 -17.07 -1.35 3.35
CA LEU A 132 -15.98 -1.57 2.43
C LEU A 132 -14.68 -0.96 2.96
N GLY A 133 -14.71 0.30 3.42
CA GLY A 133 -13.55 0.94 4.05
C GLY A 133 -13.01 0.14 5.24
N SER A 134 -13.90 -0.42 6.06
CA SER A 134 -13.51 -1.28 7.18
C SER A 134 -12.82 -2.59 6.74
N GLU A 135 -13.20 -3.15 5.59
CA GLU A 135 -12.52 -4.32 5.01
C GLU A 135 -11.16 -3.95 4.43
N VAL A 136 -11.03 -2.80 3.76
CA VAL A 136 -9.73 -2.28 3.29
C VAL A 136 -8.77 -2.13 4.47
N ASP A 137 -9.18 -1.40 5.51
CA ASP A 137 -8.43 -1.23 6.75
C ASP A 137 -7.99 -2.58 7.37
N ARG A 138 -8.85 -3.60 7.31
CA ARG A 138 -8.53 -4.94 7.79
C ARG A 138 -7.42 -5.57 6.96
N LEU A 139 -7.54 -5.54 5.63
CA LEU A 139 -6.52 -6.07 4.72
C LEU A 139 -5.19 -5.36 4.91
N GLU A 140 -5.18 -4.03 5.01
CA GLU A 140 -3.97 -3.24 5.23
C GLU A 140 -3.23 -3.65 6.52
N ARG A 141 -3.98 -3.78 7.63
CA ARG A 141 -3.40 -4.22 8.91
C ARG A 141 -2.81 -5.62 8.84
N GLU A 142 -3.48 -6.55 8.15
CA GLU A 142 -2.96 -7.92 8.00
C GLU A 142 -1.70 -7.95 7.12
N ILE A 143 -1.64 -7.18 6.04
CA ILE A 143 -0.44 -7.03 5.20
C ILE A 143 0.75 -6.54 6.04
N GLN A 144 0.53 -5.50 6.86
CA GLN A 144 1.56 -4.97 7.76
C GLN A 144 2.01 -5.97 8.83
N LYS A 145 1.13 -6.89 9.26
CA LYS A 145 1.51 -7.98 10.18
C LYS A 145 2.35 -9.05 9.48
N ILE A 146 2.05 -9.37 8.22
CA ILE A 146 2.80 -10.37 7.44
C ILE A 146 4.21 -9.87 7.16
N VAL A 147 4.34 -8.59 6.77
CA VAL A 147 5.61 -7.93 6.47
C VAL A 147 5.70 -6.60 7.24
N PRO A 148 6.26 -6.60 8.47
CA PRO A 148 6.38 -5.39 9.30
C PRO A 148 7.20 -4.24 8.69
N GLY A 149 7.99 -4.53 7.64
CA GLY A 149 8.69 -3.51 6.86
C GLY A 149 7.76 -2.67 5.97
N ILE A 150 6.56 -3.14 5.67
CA ILE A 150 5.56 -2.36 4.93
C ILE A 150 4.98 -1.31 5.86
N ARG A 151 5.22 -0.03 5.57
CA ARG A 151 4.72 1.11 6.37
C ARG A 151 3.52 1.79 5.75
N HIS A 152 3.40 1.71 4.44
CA HIS A 152 2.30 2.29 3.68
C HIS A 152 1.71 1.21 2.78
N VAL A 153 0.41 1.05 2.87
CA VAL A 153 -0.37 0.14 2.03
C VAL A 153 -1.40 1.01 1.33
N ASP A 154 -1.35 1.04 0.01
CA ASP A 154 -2.36 1.72 -0.80
C ASP A 154 -3.17 0.63 -1.53
N ILE A 155 -4.41 0.41 -1.10
CA ILE A 155 -5.34 -0.49 -1.78
C ILE A 155 -6.35 0.36 -2.53
N GLU A 156 -6.46 0.13 -3.83
CA GLU A 156 -7.40 0.80 -4.71
C GLU A 156 -8.43 -0.19 -5.23
N ALA A 157 -9.68 0.24 -5.38
CA ALA A 157 -10.70 -0.58 -6.03
C ALA A 157 -10.40 -0.62 -7.53
N HIS A 158 -10.26 -1.82 -8.10
CA HIS A 158 -10.09 -1.96 -9.53
C HIS A 158 -11.39 -1.53 -10.23
N ASN A 159 -11.31 -0.48 -11.04
CA ASN A 159 -12.41 -0.09 -11.89
C ASN A 159 -12.12 -0.64 -13.29
N PRO A 160 -12.84 -1.67 -13.78
CA PRO A 160 -12.67 -2.13 -15.14
C PRO A 160 -13.11 -0.99 -16.07
N SER A 161 -12.15 -0.21 -16.54
CA SER A 161 -12.36 0.79 -17.57
C SER A 161 -12.56 0.08 -18.90
N GLU A 162 -13.71 -0.56 -19.08
CA GLU A 162 -14.32 -0.98 -20.35
C GLU A 162 -15.62 -1.75 -20.02
N LEU A 163 -16.73 -1.03 -19.97
CA LEU A 163 -18.01 -1.65 -20.33
C LEU A 163 -17.85 -2.13 -21.79
N PRO A 164 -18.06 -3.42 -22.11
CA PRO A 164 -18.09 -3.82 -23.51
C PRO A 164 -19.20 -3.04 -24.20
N SER A 165 -18.82 -2.30 -25.25
CA SER A 165 -19.73 -1.60 -26.17
C SER A 165 -20.71 -2.55 -26.84
#